data_AF-A0A8J9ZQ79-F1
#
_entry.id   AF-A0A8J9ZQ79-F1
#
_cell.length_a   1.000
_cell.length_b   1.000
_cell.length_c   1.000
_cell.angle_alpha   90.00
_cell.angle_beta   90.00
_cell.angle_gamma   90.00
#
_symmetry.space_group_name_H-M   'P 1'
#
loop_
_entity.id
_entity.type
_entity.pdbx_description
1 polymer ?
#
loop_
_entity_poly.entity_id
_entity_poly.type
_entity_poly.pdbx_seq_one_letter_code
_entity_poly.pdbx_strand_id
1 'polypeptide(L)'
;MMRRSTAVPPWFAVCVVVLVWSCRSGASQPVTCGGTGPRSPVQGWSITAQGDVNLNCGDFANKEELRELEINLASRCSGFKLPDVEDTACTSALEGTLKYDGAAKRIIVCNGQEWQTLAIDAASGKGLSHHNPAMSCREIYLSGFYGSGLYWIRTGRKNAVPTQVWCEMEFSGGGWLRVFNMMAKPETAASATEMYNIITRNGPVQAVFSNITSTAITTQGLDLGGYHEVVYGWAKSSDDVVSHYGYYRDDMGLKGHCYIDGYCGDYTVVATMTSSVTKEAKEIKTGSDPSYPHVGLGWTTQQITWGYDLNTSPHGHWANWYTSSCCLTGNTADIRDAGSNWRYSILIR
;
A
#
# COMPACT_ATOMS: atom_id res chain seq x y z
N MET A 1 29.70 13.61 -39.20
CA MET A 1 29.30 14.41 -38.02
C MET A 1 28.32 13.60 -37.19
N MET A 2 28.80 12.91 -36.15
CA MET A 2 27.95 12.22 -35.17
C MET A 2 27.62 13.20 -34.04
N ARG A 3 26.33 13.47 -33.81
CA ARG A 3 25.86 14.13 -32.58
C ARG A 3 25.99 13.15 -31.43
N ARG A 4 26.87 13.42 -30.47
CA ARG A 4 26.86 12.75 -29.16
C ARG A 4 25.65 13.24 -28.38
N SER A 5 24.76 12.33 -28.02
CA SER A 5 23.71 12.56 -27.03
C SER A 5 24.37 12.75 -25.66
N THR A 6 24.18 13.91 -25.04
CA THR A 6 24.59 14.20 -23.67
C THR A 6 23.55 13.61 -22.73
N ALA A 7 23.72 12.33 -22.38
CA ALA A 7 22.93 11.72 -21.32
C ALA A 7 23.19 12.47 -20.00
N VAL A 8 22.10 12.89 -19.32
CA VAL A 8 22.16 13.47 -17.98
C VAL A 8 22.73 12.41 -17.02
N PRO A 9 23.68 12.75 -16.13
CA PRO A 9 24.26 11.78 -15.20
C PRO A 9 23.17 11.15 -14.31
N PRO A 10 23.17 9.82 -14.12
CA PRO A 10 22.13 9.11 -13.36
C PRO A 10 21.99 9.61 -11.90
N TRP A 11 23.01 10.28 -11.36
CA TRP A 11 23.02 10.77 -9.98
C TRP A 11 22.13 12.02 -9.81
N PHE A 12 21.93 12.81 -10.87
CA PHE A 12 21.07 14.00 -10.84
C PHE A 12 19.59 13.66 -10.83
N ALA A 13 19.18 12.61 -11.54
CA ALA A 13 17.77 12.17 -11.61
C ALA A 13 17.28 11.63 -10.26
N VAL A 14 18.12 10.90 -9.53
CA VAL A 14 17.78 10.29 -8.23
C VAL A 14 17.58 11.37 -7.14
N CYS A 15 18.44 12.39 -7.08
CA CYS A 15 18.28 13.49 -6.11
C CYS A 15 16.96 14.26 -6.31
N VAL A 16 16.54 14.46 -7.56
CA VAL A 16 15.33 15.22 -7.91
C VAL A 16 14.05 14.47 -7.50
N VAL A 17 14.00 13.15 -7.72
CA VAL A 17 12.81 12.35 -7.39
C VAL A 17 12.59 12.29 -5.87
N VAL A 18 13.66 12.13 -5.09
CA VAL A 18 13.60 12.14 -3.61
C VAL A 18 13.17 13.51 -3.09
N LEU A 19 13.68 14.60 -3.66
CA LEU A 19 13.34 15.97 -3.25
C LEU A 19 11.89 16.35 -3.59
N VAL A 20 11.37 15.96 -4.76
CA VAL A 20 10.00 16.31 -5.19
C VAL A 20 8.94 15.57 -4.37
N TRP A 21 9.21 14.33 -3.96
CA TRP A 21 8.24 13.54 -3.20
C TRP A 21 8.08 14.05 -1.75
N SER A 22 9.17 14.43 -1.08
CA SER A 22 9.11 15.00 0.28
C SER A 22 8.53 16.42 0.33
N CYS A 23 8.57 17.19 -0.75
CA CYS A 23 8.00 18.55 -0.78
C CYS A 23 6.47 18.60 -0.91
N ARG A 24 5.81 17.51 -1.34
CA ARG A 24 4.36 17.48 -1.59
C ARG A 24 3.51 17.11 -0.36
N SER A 25 4.08 16.48 0.65
CA SER A 25 3.39 16.20 1.91
C SER A 25 3.39 17.45 2.80
N GLY A 26 2.56 18.42 2.44
CA GLY A 26 2.22 19.53 3.31
C GLY A 26 1.41 19.05 4.53
N ALA A 27 1.95 19.32 5.71
CA ALA A 27 1.34 19.23 7.04
C ALA A 27 0.63 17.91 7.37
N SER A 28 1.38 16.97 7.97
CA SER A 28 0.79 16.01 8.90
C SER A 28 1.47 16.13 10.27
N GLN A 29 0.63 16.02 11.30
CA GLN A 29 0.93 16.26 12.71
C GLN A 29 2.12 15.44 13.23
N PRO A 30 2.81 15.87 14.30
CA PRO A 30 3.98 15.17 14.83
C PRO A 30 3.62 13.76 15.29
N VAL A 31 4.09 12.76 14.56
CA VAL A 31 3.99 11.35 14.95
C VAL A 31 4.94 11.12 16.12
N THR A 32 4.45 10.61 17.24
CA THR A 32 5.27 10.33 18.44
C THR A 32 5.85 8.93 18.42
N CYS A 33 7.15 8.79 18.18
CA CYS A 33 7.88 7.55 18.41
C CYS A 33 8.50 7.56 19.82
N GLY A 34 8.09 6.63 20.69
CA GLY A 34 8.64 6.47 22.03
C GLY A 34 9.63 5.30 22.07
N GLY A 35 10.89 5.58 22.41
CA GLY A 35 11.90 4.56 22.66
C GLY A 35 13.18 5.19 23.20
N THR A 36 13.53 4.87 24.45
CA THR A 36 14.67 5.42 25.18
C THR A 36 15.87 4.46 25.14
N GLY A 37 17.02 4.94 24.67
CA GLY A 37 18.31 4.28 24.87
C GLY A 37 19.42 4.93 24.05
N PRO A 38 20.50 5.46 24.67
CA PRO A 38 21.55 6.16 23.93
C PRO A 38 22.52 5.15 23.29
N ARG A 39 22.85 5.35 22.02
CA ARG A 39 24.08 4.83 21.40
C ARG A 39 24.78 5.95 20.63
N SER A 40 26.11 5.92 20.64
CA SER A 40 27.05 6.97 20.22
C SER A 40 26.90 7.41 18.75
N PRO A 41 27.32 8.65 18.40
CA PRO A 41 27.10 9.23 17.09
C PRO A 41 27.97 8.55 16.01
N VAL A 42 27.33 8.12 14.93
CA VAL A 42 28.01 7.66 13.71
C VAL A 42 28.18 8.84 12.76
N GLN A 43 29.42 9.04 12.35
CA GLN A 43 29.91 10.12 11.50
C GLN A 43 29.55 9.85 10.03
N GLY A 44 28.87 10.81 9.38
CA GLY A 44 28.81 11.03 7.93
C GLY A 44 28.38 9.85 7.04
N TRP A 45 27.13 9.85 6.57
CA TRP A 45 26.67 8.92 5.55
C TRP A 45 27.06 9.41 4.14
N SER A 46 27.82 8.60 3.40
CA SER A 46 28.00 8.73 1.95
C SER A 46 27.05 7.79 1.22
N ILE A 47 26.15 8.32 0.40
CA ILE A 47 25.24 7.54 -0.43
C ILE A 47 26.00 7.08 -1.68
N THR A 48 26.39 5.81 -1.74
CA THR A 48 26.97 5.19 -2.94
C THR A 48 25.90 4.46 -3.76
N ALA A 49 26.04 4.57 -5.08
CA ALA A 49 25.08 4.09 -6.09
C ALA A 49 25.00 2.56 -6.13
N GLN A 50 23.96 1.98 -5.51
CA GLN A 50 23.29 0.74 -5.94
C GLN A 50 22.17 0.41 -4.95
N GLY A 51 20.93 0.77 -5.30
CA GLY A 51 19.73 0.43 -4.55
C GLY A 51 18.70 1.56 -4.58
N ASP A 52 17.44 1.20 -4.83
CA ASP A 52 16.30 2.10 -4.65
C ASP A 52 16.22 2.50 -3.16
N VAL A 53 16.26 3.80 -2.87
CA VAL A 53 16.14 4.30 -1.50
C VAL A 53 14.64 4.41 -1.16
N ASN A 54 14.11 3.38 -0.54
CA ASN A 54 12.85 3.46 0.21
C ASN A 54 13.20 3.90 1.63
N LEU A 55 12.71 5.04 2.09
CA LEU A 55 12.84 5.45 3.50
C LEU A 55 11.56 5.04 4.21
N ASN A 56 11.62 3.95 4.98
CA ASN A 56 10.56 3.55 5.91
C ASN A 56 10.91 4.01 7.32
N CYS A 57 9.92 4.18 8.20
CA CYS A 57 10.16 4.46 9.62
C CYS A 57 11.03 3.41 10.34
N GLY A 58 11.23 2.23 9.74
CA GLY A 58 12.12 1.18 10.25
C GLY A 58 13.61 1.39 9.96
N ASP A 59 13.96 2.36 9.10
CA ASP A 59 15.36 2.63 8.70
C ASP A 59 16.09 3.61 9.64
N PHE A 60 15.39 4.12 10.67
CA PHE A 60 15.91 5.13 11.60
C PHE A 60 15.92 4.58 13.03
N ALA A 61 17.02 4.78 13.76
CA ALA A 61 17.21 4.18 15.08
C ALA A 61 16.32 4.83 16.15
N ASN A 62 15.83 6.06 15.92
CA ASN A 62 14.88 6.74 16.81
C ASN A 62 14.20 7.95 16.13
N LYS A 63 13.21 8.51 16.84
CA LYS A 63 12.39 9.67 16.45
C LYS A 63 13.22 10.91 16.08
N GLU A 64 14.34 11.11 16.75
CA GLU A 64 15.15 12.31 16.64
C GLU A 64 15.97 12.30 15.34
N GLU A 65 16.41 11.14 14.86
CA GLU A 65 17.05 10.99 13.54
C GLU A 65 16.06 11.27 12.40
N LEU A 66 14.83 10.75 12.50
CA LEU A 66 13.76 11.06 11.53
C LEU A 66 13.44 12.55 11.54
N ARG A 67 13.34 13.16 12.74
CA ARG A 67 13.08 14.59 12.91
C ARG A 67 14.23 15.45 12.42
N GLU A 68 15.48 15.05 12.61
CA GLU A 68 16.65 15.73 12.05
C GLU A 68 16.71 15.60 10.53
N LEU A 69 16.33 14.45 9.97
CA LEU A 69 16.22 14.27 8.52
C LEU A 69 15.08 15.12 7.96
N GLU A 70 13.92 15.16 8.61
CA GLU A 70 12.79 16.02 8.25
C GLU A 70 13.16 17.50 8.37
N ILE A 71 13.86 17.92 9.41
CA ILE A 71 14.33 19.31 9.57
C ILE A 71 15.39 19.63 8.52
N ASN A 72 16.31 18.72 8.20
CA ASN A 72 17.32 18.91 7.14
C ASN A 72 16.68 18.94 5.74
N LEU A 73 15.74 18.05 5.46
CA LEU A 73 14.98 18.05 4.20
C LEU A 73 14.11 19.30 4.13
N ALA A 74 13.33 19.65 5.15
CA ALA A 74 12.49 20.84 5.17
C ALA A 74 13.31 22.14 5.11
N SER A 75 14.45 22.22 5.77
CA SER A 75 15.35 23.39 5.68
C SER A 75 16.04 23.49 4.32
N ARG A 76 16.36 22.38 3.67
CA ARG A 76 16.91 22.36 2.29
C ARG A 76 15.84 22.52 1.21
N CYS A 77 14.61 22.10 1.49
CA CYS A 77 13.46 22.14 0.58
C CYS A 77 12.62 23.41 0.69
N SER A 78 12.67 24.14 1.80
CA SER A 78 12.01 25.46 1.95
C SER A 78 12.54 26.50 0.96
N GLY A 79 13.75 26.28 0.40
CA GLY A 79 14.29 27.00 -0.74
C GLY A 79 14.09 26.31 -2.11
N PHE A 80 13.71 25.02 -2.14
CA PHE A 80 13.46 24.28 -3.37
C PHE A 80 12.01 24.47 -3.83
N LYS A 81 11.73 25.65 -4.36
CA LYS A 81 10.58 25.84 -5.24
C LYS A 81 11.07 25.56 -6.65
N LEU A 82 10.51 24.56 -7.32
CA LEU A 82 10.57 24.54 -8.78
C LEU A 82 9.94 25.85 -9.22
N PRO A 83 10.70 26.76 -9.87
CA PRO A 83 10.17 28.06 -10.16
C PRO A 83 8.99 27.87 -11.11
N ASP A 84 7.84 28.41 -10.73
CA ASP A 84 6.64 28.44 -11.55
C ASP A 84 6.86 29.55 -12.57
N VAL A 85 7.70 29.26 -13.55
CA VAL A 85 8.02 30.20 -14.61
C VAL A 85 7.09 29.94 -15.76
N GLU A 86 5.89 30.49 -15.64
CA GLU A 86 5.05 30.70 -16.81
C GLU A 86 5.85 31.56 -17.82
N ASP A 87 5.84 31.13 -19.08
CA ASP A 87 6.35 31.87 -20.24
C ASP A 87 7.86 32.13 -20.41
N THR A 88 8.75 31.55 -19.59
CA THR A 88 10.20 31.65 -19.90
C THR A 88 10.66 30.57 -20.88
N ALA A 89 11.21 31.03 -22.01
CA ALA A 89 11.85 30.17 -23.00
C ALA A 89 13.09 29.47 -22.42
N CYS A 90 13.32 28.20 -22.79
CA CYS A 90 14.57 27.53 -22.44
C CYS A 90 15.70 28.18 -23.23
N THR A 91 16.79 28.49 -22.53
CA THR A 91 18.00 29.08 -23.10
C THR A 91 19.21 28.35 -22.51
N SER A 92 20.38 28.55 -23.10
CA SER A 92 21.62 27.95 -22.58
C SER A 92 21.93 28.35 -21.13
N ALA A 93 21.46 29.52 -20.69
CA ALA A 93 21.59 29.97 -19.30
C ALA A 93 20.73 29.17 -18.31
N LEU A 94 19.70 28.48 -18.79
CA LEU A 94 18.77 27.69 -18.00
C LEU A 94 18.97 26.17 -18.19
N GLU A 95 19.99 25.74 -18.94
CA GLU A 95 20.28 24.32 -19.17
C GLU A 95 20.41 23.56 -17.83
N GLY A 96 19.75 22.40 -17.73
CA GLY A 96 19.67 21.59 -16.52
C GLY A 96 18.61 22.03 -15.51
N THR A 97 17.98 23.19 -15.69
CA THR A 97 16.89 23.64 -14.82
C THR A 97 15.65 22.78 -15.03
N LEU A 98 14.95 22.49 -13.94
CA LEU A 98 13.67 21.78 -13.94
C LEU A 98 12.51 22.77 -13.76
N LYS A 99 11.39 22.50 -14.42
CA LYS A 99 10.11 23.15 -14.11
C LYS A 99 8.96 22.16 -14.17
N TYR A 100 7.85 22.52 -13.53
CA TYR A 100 6.62 21.75 -13.58
C TYR A 100 5.68 22.36 -14.62
N ASP A 101 5.27 21.56 -15.60
CA ASP A 101 4.24 21.91 -16.58
C ASP A 101 2.87 21.64 -15.94
N GLY A 102 2.27 22.69 -15.37
CA GLY A 102 1.00 22.61 -14.64
C GLY A 102 -0.19 22.20 -15.51
N ALA A 103 -0.14 22.49 -16.82
CA ALA A 103 -1.17 22.12 -17.79
C ALA A 103 -1.09 20.63 -18.14
N ALA A 104 0.12 20.12 -18.42
CA ALA A 104 0.32 18.71 -18.76
C ALA A 104 0.64 17.80 -17.56
N LYS A 105 0.68 18.35 -16.33
CA LYS A 105 0.96 17.63 -15.07
C LYS A 105 2.26 16.82 -15.09
N ARG A 106 3.35 17.38 -15.62
CA ARG A 106 4.65 16.69 -15.79
C ARG A 106 5.85 17.56 -15.41
N ILE A 107 7.00 16.94 -15.14
CA ILE A 107 8.28 17.64 -14.94
C ILE A 107 9.00 17.73 -16.28
N ILE A 108 9.55 18.91 -16.58
CA ILE A 108 10.30 19.17 -17.82
C ILE A 108 11.66 19.79 -17.47
N VAL A 109 12.68 19.51 -18.27
CA VAL A 109 14.07 19.96 -18.10
C VAL A 109 14.49 20.81 -19.30
N CYS A 110 15.22 21.90 -19.08
CA CYS A 110 15.78 22.70 -20.17
C CYS A 110 17.08 22.07 -20.66
N ASN A 111 17.20 21.82 -21.96
CA ASN A 111 18.43 21.28 -22.58
C ASN A 111 19.34 22.37 -23.17
N GLY A 112 19.11 23.64 -22.81
CA GLY A 112 19.81 24.80 -23.34
C GLY A 112 19.19 25.41 -24.61
N GLN A 113 18.20 24.76 -25.22
CA GLN A 113 17.50 25.26 -26.42
C GLN A 113 15.97 25.18 -26.30
N GLU A 114 15.46 24.10 -25.72
CA GLU A 114 14.04 23.83 -25.57
C GLU A 114 13.75 23.14 -24.23
N TRP A 115 12.53 23.32 -23.75
CA TRP A 115 12.03 22.56 -22.62
C TRP A 115 11.65 21.17 -23.09
N GLN A 116 12.37 20.16 -22.63
CA GLN A 116 12.08 18.77 -22.93
C GLN A 116 11.35 18.14 -21.76
N THR A 117 10.35 17.31 -22.05
CA THR A 117 9.77 16.48 -20.99
C THR A 117 10.87 15.62 -20.42
N LEU A 118 11.02 15.63 -19.09
CA LEU A 118 11.84 14.64 -18.44
C LEU A 118 11.12 13.31 -18.71
N ALA A 119 11.56 12.60 -19.75
CA ALA A 119 11.05 11.28 -20.08
C ALA A 119 11.56 10.35 -18.99
N ILE A 120 10.85 10.32 -17.88
CA ILE A 120 10.69 9.09 -17.11
C ILE A 120 9.95 8.21 -18.10
N ASP A 121 10.66 7.22 -18.67
CA ASP A 121 10.25 6.42 -19.83
C ASP A 121 8.74 6.42 -20.08
N ALA A 122 8.32 6.92 -21.25
CA ALA A 122 6.92 7.02 -21.64
C ALA A 122 6.17 5.78 -21.13
N ALA A 123 5.18 6.01 -20.27
CA ALA A 123 4.47 4.98 -19.52
C ALA A 123 4.28 3.77 -20.44
N SER A 124 5.01 2.69 -20.15
CA SER A 124 5.31 1.60 -21.09
C SER A 124 4.07 0.85 -21.62
N GLY A 125 2.87 1.34 -21.29
CA GLY A 125 1.57 0.73 -21.57
C GLY A 125 1.40 -0.59 -20.82
N LYS A 126 2.31 -0.92 -19.89
CA LYS A 126 2.29 -2.16 -19.14
C LYS A 126 1.00 -2.22 -18.33
N GLY A 127 0.32 -3.35 -18.45
CA GLY A 127 -0.96 -3.63 -17.80
C GLY A 127 -2.18 -3.04 -18.49
N LEU A 128 -2.03 -2.21 -19.54
CA LEU A 128 -3.19 -1.64 -20.25
C LEU A 128 -3.82 -2.60 -21.26
N SER A 129 -3.14 -3.67 -21.65
CA SER A 129 -3.66 -4.66 -22.58
C SER A 129 -3.18 -6.07 -22.26
N HIS A 130 -3.98 -7.06 -22.68
CA HIS A 130 -3.60 -8.47 -22.59
C HIS A 130 -2.28 -8.80 -23.32
N HIS A 131 -1.91 -8.04 -24.36
CA HIS A 131 -0.65 -8.24 -25.09
C HIS A 131 0.58 -7.62 -24.41
N ASN A 132 0.36 -6.66 -23.52
CA ASN A 132 1.41 -6.00 -22.75
C ASN A 132 1.05 -5.97 -21.25
N PRO A 133 0.89 -7.14 -20.61
CA PRO A 133 0.57 -7.21 -19.19
C PRO A 133 1.76 -6.82 -18.33
N ALA A 134 1.48 -6.29 -17.15
CA ALA A 134 2.49 -6.11 -16.11
C ALA A 134 2.67 -7.38 -15.28
N MET A 135 3.60 -7.39 -14.34
CA MET A 135 3.78 -8.44 -13.34
C MET A 135 2.89 -8.23 -12.12
N SER A 136 2.57 -6.97 -11.79
CA SER A 136 1.72 -6.63 -10.64
C SER A 136 1.09 -5.24 -10.81
N CYS A 137 0.08 -4.93 -9.99
CA CYS A 137 -0.47 -3.58 -9.90
C CYS A 137 0.59 -2.54 -9.51
N ARG A 138 1.59 -2.94 -8.71
CA ARG A 138 2.73 -2.09 -8.32
C ARG A 138 3.57 -1.68 -9.52
N GLU A 139 3.90 -2.61 -10.42
CA GLU A 139 4.65 -2.28 -11.63
C GLU A 139 3.87 -1.30 -12.53
N ILE A 140 2.56 -1.45 -12.62
CA ILE A 140 1.68 -0.55 -13.39
C ILE A 140 1.72 0.86 -12.78
N TYR A 141 1.59 0.94 -11.45
CA TYR A 141 1.67 2.21 -10.72
C TYR A 141 3.03 2.90 -10.94
N LEU A 142 4.14 2.16 -10.79
CA LEU A 142 5.49 2.66 -11.03
C LEU A 142 5.75 3.02 -12.49
N SER A 143 4.96 2.46 -13.43
CA SER A 143 5.00 2.82 -14.85
C SER A 143 4.20 4.10 -15.18
N GLY A 144 3.65 4.79 -14.18
CA GLY A 144 2.98 6.08 -14.36
C GLY A 144 1.46 6.02 -14.52
N PHE A 145 0.82 4.89 -14.22
CA PHE A 145 -0.64 4.73 -14.30
C PHE A 145 -1.26 4.74 -12.89
N TYR A 146 -1.93 5.85 -12.56
CA TYR A 146 -2.35 6.15 -11.20
C TYR A 146 -3.86 6.05 -10.93
N GLY A 147 -4.68 5.73 -11.93
CA GLY A 147 -6.13 5.56 -11.74
C GLY A 147 -6.50 4.14 -11.32
N SER A 148 -7.35 3.97 -10.31
CA SER A 148 -7.87 2.65 -9.95
C SER A 148 -8.72 2.06 -11.08
N GLY A 149 -8.71 0.74 -11.25
CA GLY A 149 -9.51 0.09 -12.30
C GLY A 149 -8.98 -1.27 -12.74
N LEU A 150 -9.44 -1.69 -13.92
CA LEU A 150 -9.07 -2.98 -14.51
C LEU A 150 -7.75 -2.89 -15.28
N TYR A 151 -6.86 -3.83 -14.98
CA TYR A 151 -5.57 -3.96 -15.64
C TYR A 151 -5.22 -5.43 -15.90
N TRP A 152 -4.22 -5.66 -16.74
CA TRP A 152 -3.73 -7.00 -17.10
C TRP A 152 -2.41 -7.32 -16.40
N ILE A 153 -2.37 -8.42 -15.65
CA ILE A 153 -1.13 -8.91 -15.01
C ILE A 153 -0.76 -10.33 -15.46
N ARG A 154 0.51 -10.68 -15.34
CA ARG A 154 1.03 -12.05 -15.51
C ARG A 154 1.09 -12.75 -14.17
N THR A 155 0.48 -13.91 -14.09
CA THR A 155 0.43 -14.74 -12.89
C THR A 155 1.60 -15.70 -12.85
N GLY A 156 2.75 -15.23 -12.35
CA GLY A 156 3.91 -16.00 -11.87
C GLY A 156 4.65 -16.94 -12.85
N ARG A 157 4.02 -17.43 -13.92
CA ARG A 157 4.62 -18.38 -14.87
C ARG A 157 4.93 -17.67 -16.17
N LYS A 158 6.09 -17.99 -16.74
CA LYS A 158 6.63 -17.41 -17.99
C LYS A 158 5.69 -17.53 -19.21
N ASN A 159 4.65 -18.39 -19.11
CA ASN A 159 3.61 -18.64 -20.12
C ASN A 159 2.18 -18.54 -19.55
N ALA A 160 1.99 -17.94 -18.37
CA ALA A 160 0.65 -17.77 -17.83
C ALA A 160 -0.16 -16.83 -18.73
N VAL A 161 -1.43 -17.19 -18.96
CA VAL A 161 -2.37 -16.32 -19.66
C VAL A 161 -2.53 -15.05 -18.82
N PRO A 162 -2.27 -13.87 -19.40
CA PRO A 162 -2.49 -12.61 -18.71
C PRO A 162 -3.92 -12.54 -18.17
N THR A 163 -4.05 -12.18 -16.91
CA THR A 163 -5.33 -12.15 -16.21
C THR A 163 -5.71 -10.72 -15.90
N GLN A 164 -6.97 -10.39 -16.14
CA GLN A 164 -7.49 -9.07 -15.77
C GLN A 164 -7.77 -9.03 -14.27
N VAL A 165 -7.33 -7.96 -13.62
CA VAL A 165 -7.43 -7.74 -12.18
C VAL A 165 -7.87 -6.33 -11.87
N TRP A 166 -8.40 -6.11 -10.67
CA TRP A 166 -8.69 -4.76 -10.18
C TRP A 166 -7.52 -4.24 -9.35
N CYS A 167 -6.93 -3.14 -9.80
CA CYS A 167 -5.85 -2.47 -9.09
C CYS A 167 -6.37 -1.20 -8.38
N GLU A 168 -6.02 -1.07 -7.11
CA GLU A 168 -6.18 0.15 -6.34
C GLU A 168 -4.93 1.01 -6.44
N MET A 169 -5.01 2.05 -7.28
CA MET A 169 -3.89 2.93 -7.58
C MET A 169 -3.90 4.21 -6.76
N GLU A 170 -5.06 4.63 -6.25
CA GLU A 170 -5.19 5.89 -5.50
C GLU A 170 -5.03 5.68 -3.99
N PHE A 171 -5.16 4.43 -3.52
CA PHE A 171 -5.06 4.09 -2.11
C PHE A 171 -3.61 3.96 -1.65
N SER A 172 -3.21 4.71 -0.61
CA SER A 172 -1.98 4.52 0.18
C SER A 172 -0.73 4.22 -0.65
N GLY A 173 -0.35 5.16 -1.52
CA GLY A 173 0.82 5.01 -2.42
C GLY A 173 0.59 4.10 -3.63
N GLY A 174 -0.63 3.60 -3.82
CA GLY A 174 -1.08 2.90 -5.01
C GLY A 174 -0.43 1.55 -5.25
N GLY A 175 -0.77 0.95 -6.40
CA GLY A 175 -0.20 -0.32 -6.85
C GLY A 175 -0.73 -1.56 -6.13
N TRP A 176 -1.86 -1.44 -5.45
CA TRP A 176 -2.45 -2.54 -4.68
C TRP A 176 -3.33 -3.42 -5.57
N LEU A 177 -3.22 -4.74 -5.43
CA LEU A 177 -4.11 -5.72 -6.04
C LEU A 177 -5.22 -6.07 -5.05
N ARG A 178 -6.48 -5.90 -5.46
CA ARG A 178 -7.62 -6.40 -4.65
C ARG A 178 -7.80 -7.90 -4.88
N VAL A 179 -7.70 -8.67 -3.80
CA VAL A 179 -7.81 -10.15 -3.84
C VAL A 179 -9.05 -10.68 -3.12
N PHE A 180 -9.79 -9.81 -2.44
CA PHE A 180 -11.02 -10.15 -1.76
C PHE A 180 -11.93 -8.93 -1.57
N ASN A 181 -13.24 -9.15 -1.64
CA ASN A 181 -14.27 -8.18 -1.29
C ASN A 181 -15.51 -8.90 -0.70
N MET A 182 -16.15 -8.32 0.30
CA MET A 182 -17.41 -8.81 0.89
C MET A 182 -18.34 -7.63 1.14
N MET A 183 -19.54 -7.61 0.56
CA MET A 183 -20.46 -6.46 0.54
C MET A 183 -21.36 -6.33 1.78
N ALA A 184 -21.28 -7.25 2.73
CA ALA A 184 -22.08 -7.18 3.93
C ALA A 184 -21.30 -7.78 5.11
N LYS A 185 -21.40 -7.11 6.25
CA LYS A 185 -21.01 -7.75 7.52
C LYS A 185 -21.98 -8.89 7.82
N PRO A 186 -21.49 -10.01 8.33
CA PRO A 186 -22.35 -11.01 8.95
C PRO A 186 -23.25 -10.44 10.05
N GLU A 187 -24.53 -10.82 10.00
CA GLU A 187 -25.56 -10.46 11.00
C GLU A 187 -25.96 -11.65 11.89
N THR A 188 -25.54 -12.86 11.51
CA THR A 188 -25.84 -14.11 12.22
C THR A 188 -24.60 -14.99 12.28
N ALA A 189 -24.58 -15.94 13.20
CA ALA A 189 -23.53 -16.96 13.24
C ALA A 189 -23.44 -17.77 11.92
N ALA A 190 -24.58 -17.98 11.24
CA ALA A 190 -24.62 -18.67 9.96
C ALA A 190 -23.93 -17.86 8.85
N SER A 191 -24.24 -16.58 8.70
CA SER A 191 -23.57 -15.71 7.72
C SER A 191 -22.10 -15.44 8.05
N ALA A 192 -21.72 -15.50 9.33
CA ALA A 192 -20.31 -15.42 9.75
C ALA A 192 -19.55 -16.68 9.34
N THR A 193 -20.16 -17.85 9.52
CA THR A 193 -19.63 -19.14 9.07
C THR A 193 -19.47 -19.15 7.54
N GLU A 194 -20.43 -18.59 6.81
CA GLU A 194 -20.34 -18.44 5.35
C GLU A 194 -19.17 -17.55 4.94
N MET A 195 -19.02 -16.35 5.52
CA MET A 195 -17.89 -15.46 5.24
C MET A 195 -16.55 -16.14 5.50
N TYR A 196 -16.46 -16.84 6.63
CA TYR A 196 -15.28 -17.62 6.98
C TYR A 196 -14.96 -18.70 5.93
N ASN A 197 -15.95 -19.48 5.49
CA ASN A 197 -15.79 -20.49 4.44
C ASN A 197 -15.38 -19.90 3.08
N ILE A 198 -15.73 -18.64 2.81
CA ILE A 198 -15.27 -17.92 1.62
C ILE A 198 -13.79 -17.54 1.79
N ILE A 199 -13.42 -16.92 2.90
CA ILE A 199 -12.05 -16.40 3.14
C ILE A 199 -11.00 -17.51 3.22
N THR A 200 -11.36 -18.74 3.62
CA THR A 200 -10.42 -19.86 3.68
C THR A 200 -10.17 -20.54 2.34
N ARG A 201 -10.97 -20.23 1.32
CA ARG A 201 -10.77 -20.75 -0.03
C ARG A 201 -9.75 -19.91 -0.77
N ASN A 202 -8.76 -20.56 -1.34
CA ASN A 202 -7.83 -19.96 -2.28
C ASN A 202 -8.29 -20.29 -3.72
N GLY A 203 -8.78 -19.28 -4.43
CA GLY A 203 -9.28 -19.39 -5.80
C GLY A 203 -8.34 -18.76 -6.83
N PRO A 204 -8.52 -19.06 -8.12
CA PRO A 204 -7.74 -18.47 -9.20
C PRO A 204 -7.83 -16.94 -9.17
N VAL A 205 -6.71 -16.26 -9.44
CA VAL A 205 -6.74 -14.80 -9.54
C VAL A 205 -7.75 -14.36 -10.60
N GLN A 206 -8.47 -13.27 -10.30
CA GLN A 206 -9.43 -12.64 -11.19
C GLN A 206 -9.69 -11.21 -10.71
N ALA A 207 -10.43 -10.43 -11.48
CA ALA A 207 -10.86 -9.11 -11.06
C ALA A 207 -11.85 -9.20 -9.87
N VAL A 208 -11.52 -8.52 -8.78
CA VAL A 208 -12.39 -8.36 -7.62
C VAL A 208 -12.93 -6.93 -7.60
N PHE A 209 -14.22 -6.78 -7.90
CA PHE A 209 -14.89 -5.48 -7.91
C PHE A 209 -15.38 -5.08 -6.52
N SER A 210 -15.55 -3.77 -6.30
CA SER A 210 -15.92 -3.24 -4.98
C SER A 210 -17.39 -3.49 -4.65
N ASN A 211 -18.21 -3.78 -5.64
CA ASN A 211 -19.66 -3.97 -5.54
C ASN A 211 -20.08 -5.44 -5.59
N ILE A 212 -19.14 -6.40 -5.52
CA ILE A 212 -19.41 -7.83 -5.61
C ILE A 212 -18.78 -8.57 -4.42
N THR A 213 -19.55 -9.47 -3.80
CA THR A 213 -19.03 -10.41 -2.80
C THR A 213 -18.22 -11.51 -3.50
N SER A 214 -16.98 -11.69 -3.04
CA SER A 214 -16.07 -12.72 -3.52
C SER A 214 -16.52 -14.10 -3.06
N THR A 215 -16.16 -15.12 -3.83
CA THR A 215 -16.41 -16.54 -3.47
C THR A 215 -15.16 -17.24 -2.91
N ALA A 216 -14.00 -16.58 -2.96
CA ALA A 216 -12.72 -17.03 -2.43
C ALA A 216 -11.78 -15.82 -2.30
N ILE A 217 -10.66 -15.98 -1.60
CA ILE A 217 -9.49 -15.11 -1.81
C ILE A 217 -8.82 -15.52 -3.12
N THR A 218 -8.63 -14.58 -4.03
CA THR A 218 -8.23 -14.86 -5.42
C THR A 218 -6.73 -14.68 -5.62
N THR A 219 -5.90 -15.52 -5.03
CA THR A 219 -4.42 -15.45 -5.10
C THR A 219 -3.79 -16.66 -5.78
N GLN A 220 -4.55 -17.73 -6.07
CA GLN A 220 -4.04 -18.93 -6.68
C GLN A 220 -3.44 -18.62 -8.06
N GLY A 221 -2.16 -19.00 -8.23
CA GLY A 221 -1.39 -18.77 -9.45
C GLY A 221 -0.52 -17.52 -9.44
N LEU A 222 -0.68 -16.62 -8.45
CA LEU A 222 0.26 -15.52 -8.24
C LEU A 222 1.60 -16.05 -7.70
N ASP A 223 2.69 -15.39 -8.09
CA ASP A 223 3.98 -15.56 -7.43
C ASP A 223 4.00 -14.65 -6.19
N LEU A 224 3.45 -15.15 -5.09
CA LEU A 224 3.32 -14.41 -3.84
C LEU A 224 4.66 -13.99 -3.23
N GLY A 225 5.79 -14.55 -3.68
CA GLY A 225 7.12 -14.08 -3.29
C GLY A 225 7.46 -12.67 -3.76
N GLY A 226 6.74 -12.15 -4.77
CA GLY A 226 6.91 -10.77 -5.28
C GLY A 226 5.94 -9.73 -4.68
N TYR A 227 5.06 -10.16 -3.76
CA TYR A 227 4.17 -9.27 -3.01
C TYR A 227 4.67 -9.23 -1.58
N HIS A 228 4.66 -8.06 -0.97
CA HIS A 228 5.30 -7.82 0.33
C HIS A 228 4.38 -7.18 1.35
N GLU A 229 3.30 -6.54 0.91
CA GLU A 229 2.44 -5.78 1.79
C GLU A 229 1.01 -6.31 1.73
N VAL A 230 0.33 -6.31 2.87
CA VAL A 230 -1.08 -6.73 2.98
C VAL A 230 -1.88 -5.72 3.76
N VAL A 231 -3.12 -5.52 3.33
CA VAL A 231 -4.12 -4.72 4.03
C VAL A 231 -5.39 -5.56 4.19
N TYR A 232 -5.90 -5.59 5.41
CA TYR A 232 -7.19 -6.17 5.78
C TYR A 232 -8.04 -5.08 6.39
N GLY A 233 -9.23 -4.80 5.87
CA GLY A 233 -10.07 -3.78 6.49
C GLY A 233 -11.43 -3.56 5.89
N TRP A 234 -12.20 -2.72 6.59
CA TRP A 234 -13.51 -2.28 6.13
C TRP A 234 -13.43 -0.97 5.36
N ALA A 235 -14.36 -0.77 4.44
CA ALA A 235 -14.65 0.49 3.79
C ALA A 235 -16.06 0.98 4.15
N LYS A 236 -16.24 2.31 4.21
CA LYS A 236 -17.51 2.92 4.63
C LYS A 236 -18.59 2.91 3.54
N SER A 237 -18.20 2.58 2.32
CA SER A 237 -19.05 2.55 1.14
C SER A 237 -18.45 1.63 0.08
N SER A 238 -19.19 1.40 -1.01
CA SER A 238 -18.69 0.76 -2.23
C SER A 238 -17.60 1.57 -2.95
N ASP A 239 -17.52 2.87 -2.65
CA ASP A 239 -16.67 3.82 -3.36
C ASP A 239 -15.33 4.03 -2.62
N ASP A 240 -15.32 3.79 -1.30
CA ASP A 240 -14.12 3.81 -0.48
C ASP A 240 -13.30 2.53 -0.64
N VAL A 241 -11.97 2.61 -0.52
CA VAL A 241 -11.06 1.44 -0.58
C VAL A 241 -11.04 0.66 0.74
N VAL A 242 -10.46 1.26 1.79
CA VAL A 242 -10.59 0.85 3.20
C VAL A 242 -10.39 2.09 4.08
N SER A 243 -11.11 2.18 5.20
CA SER A 243 -11.07 3.28 6.16
C SER A 243 -10.50 2.86 7.51
N HIS A 244 -10.80 1.64 7.96
CA HIS A 244 -10.25 1.03 9.17
C HIS A 244 -9.61 -0.30 8.79
N TYR A 245 -8.30 -0.42 8.97
CA TYR A 245 -7.56 -1.58 8.49
C TYR A 245 -6.35 -1.90 9.35
N GLY A 246 -6.01 -3.18 9.33
CA GLY A 246 -4.71 -3.68 9.74
C GLY A 246 -3.84 -3.88 8.51
N TYR A 247 -2.56 -3.60 8.65
CA TYR A 247 -1.60 -3.85 7.59
C TYR A 247 -0.31 -4.41 8.14
N TYR A 248 0.40 -5.16 7.30
CA TYR A 248 1.74 -5.63 7.62
C TYR A 248 2.59 -5.73 6.35
N ARG A 249 3.90 -5.90 6.56
CA ARG A 249 4.87 -6.10 5.50
C ARG A 249 5.78 -7.29 5.83
N ASP A 250 6.11 -8.08 4.82
CA ASP A 250 7.14 -9.11 4.87
C ASP A 250 8.10 -8.94 3.68
N ASP A 251 9.37 -8.67 3.96
CA ASP A 251 10.39 -8.47 2.93
C ASP A 251 10.78 -9.77 2.22
N MET A 252 10.46 -10.94 2.78
CA MET A 252 10.63 -12.24 2.10
C MET A 252 9.46 -12.58 1.17
N GLY A 253 8.41 -11.78 1.19
CA GLY A 253 7.21 -11.93 0.38
C GLY A 253 6.12 -12.77 1.06
N LEU A 254 4.94 -12.83 0.45
CA LEU A 254 3.72 -13.37 1.09
C LEU A 254 3.47 -14.87 0.88
N LYS A 255 4.46 -15.60 0.38
CA LYS A 255 4.33 -17.04 0.17
C LYS A 255 4.22 -17.78 1.51
N GLY A 256 3.21 -18.64 1.66
CA GLY A 256 2.91 -19.38 2.88
C GLY A 256 2.13 -18.60 3.94
N HIS A 257 1.79 -17.33 3.70
CA HIS A 257 1.02 -16.54 4.67
C HIS A 257 -0.43 -17.01 4.75
N CYS A 258 -0.93 -17.17 5.97
CA CYS A 258 -2.32 -17.54 6.24
C CYS A 258 -3.32 -16.60 5.54
N TYR A 259 -4.36 -17.17 4.94
CA TYR A 259 -5.41 -16.50 4.16
C TYR A 259 -4.94 -15.86 2.85
N ILE A 260 -3.66 -15.50 2.69
CA ILE A 260 -3.12 -15.02 1.40
C ILE A 260 -2.67 -16.18 0.52
N ASP A 261 -1.98 -17.16 1.07
CA ASP A 261 -1.53 -18.38 0.39
C ASP A 261 -2.31 -19.62 0.86
N GLY A 262 -3.59 -19.40 1.21
CA GLY A 262 -4.50 -20.45 1.68
C GLY A 262 -4.58 -20.59 3.20
N TYR A 263 -5.34 -21.60 3.62
CA TYR A 263 -5.61 -21.86 5.03
C TYR A 263 -4.46 -22.61 5.73
N CYS A 264 -4.14 -22.21 6.96
CA CYS A 264 -2.92 -22.63 7.66
C CYS A 264 -3.17 -23.33 9.03
N GLY A 265 -4.40 -23.76 9.31
CA GLY A 265 -4.72 -24.40 10.59
C GLY A 265 -5.03 -23.40 11.71
N ASP A 266 -5.49 -23.93 12.85
CA ASP A 266 -5.91 -23.15 14.01
C ASP A 266 -4.68 -22.72 14.81
N TYR A 267 -4.78 -21.57 15.52
CA TYR A 267 -3.72 -21.04 16.38
C TYR A 267 -2.43 -20.69 15.66
N THR A 268 -2.49 -20.51 14.34
CA THR A 268 -1.36 -20.14 13.53
C THR A 268 -1.25 -18.62 13.46
N VAL A 269 -0.05 -18.09 13.67
CA VAL A 269 0.22 -16.66 13.50
C VAL A 269 0.00 -16.29 12.04
N VAL A 270 -0.91 -15.34 11.80
CA VAL A 270 -1.14 -14.76 10.48
C VAL A 270 -0.05 -13.73 10.19
N ALA A 271 0.10 -12.75 11.09
CA ALA A 271 1.15 -11.73 11.06
C ALA A 271 1.12 -10.89 12.34
N THR A 272 2.18 -10.10 12.55
CA THR A 272 2.09 -8.91 13.39
C THR A 272 1.56 -7.75 12.55
N MET A 273 0.33 -7.33 12.80
CA MET A 273 -0.36 -6.28 12.04
C MET A 273 -0.31 -4.96 12.79
N THR A 274 -0.14 -3.86 12.06
CA THR A 274 -0.23 -2.50 12.58
C THR A 274 -1.61 -1.92 12.28
N SER A 275 -2.23 -1.32 13.30
CA SER A 275 -3.51 -0.63 13.17
C SER A 275 -3.37 0.66 12.36
N SER A 276 -4.26 0.90 11.40
CA SER A 276 -4.36 2.21 10.75
C SER A 276 -4.85 3.31 11.69
N VAL A 277 -5.57 2.95 12.77
CA VAL A 277 -6.21 3.86 13.72
C VAL A 277 -5.31 4.14 14.91
N THR A 278 -4.96 3.10 15.68
CA THR A 278 -4.22 3.23 16.94
C THR A 278 -2.71 3.24 16.74
N LYS A 279 -2.23 2.82 15.56
CA LYS A 279 -0.81 2.60 15.24
C LYS A 279 -0.11 1.54 16.10
N GLU A 280 -0.85 0.83 16.94
CA GLU A 280 -0.30 -0.30 17.70
C GLU A 280 -0.10 -1.51 16.78
N ALA A 281 1.02 -2.21 16.97
CA ALA A 281 1.32 -3.48 16.32
C ALA A 281 0.92 -4.65 17.24
N LYS A 282 0.22 -5.64 16.69
CA LYS A 282 -0.22 -6.83 17.42
C LYS A 282 -0.12 -8.09 16.59
N GLU A 283 0.32 -9.17 17.23
CA GLU A 283 0.25 -10.51 16.65
C GLU A 283 -1.21 -10.94 16.52
N ILE A 284 -1.59 -11.32 15.30
CA ILE A 284 -2.91 -11.82 14.96
C ILE A 284 -2.77 -13.30 14.60
N LYS A 285 -3.61 -14.14 15.21
CA LYS A 285 -3.65 -15.59 14.97
C LYS A 285 -4.97 -16.04 14.36
N THR A 286 -4.95 -17.18 13.70
CA THR A 286 -6.16 -17.91 13.28
C THR A 286 -6.82 -18.61 14.47
N GLY A 287 -8.13 -18.84 14.40
CA GLY A 287 -8.86 -19.60 15.41
C GLY A 287 -9.02 -18.88 16.76
N SER A 288 -9.44 -19.59 17.80
CA SER A 288 -9.78 -19.03 19.12
C SER A 288 -8.67 -19.26 20.14
N ASP A 289 -7.74 -18.31 20.35
CA ASP A 289 -6.68 -18.46 21.36
C ASP A 289 -7.29 -18.87 22.72
N PRO A 290 -6.82 -19.95 23.39
CA PRO A 290 -7.50 -20.49 24.55
C PRO A 290 -7.41 -19.55 25.76
N SER A 291 -6.41 -18.66 25.75
CA SER A 291 -6.19 -17.64 26.78
C SER A 291 -6.84 -16.30 26.41
N TYR A 292 -7.14 -16.09 25.13
CA TYR A 292 -7.70 -14.85 24.59
C TYR A 292 -8.75 -15.15 23.51
N PRO A 293 -9.95 -15.67 23.88
CA PRO A 293 -11.00 -16.11 22.92
C PRO A 293 -11.60 -14.94 22.12
N HIS A 294 -11.14 -13.74 22.42
CA HIS A 294 -11.50 -12.50 21.79
C HIS A 294 -10.59 -12.18 20.61
N VAL A 295 -9.30 -12.54 20.60
CA VAL A 295 -8.30 -11.95 19.68
C VAL A 295 -8.01 -12.86 18.51
N GLY A 296 -8.04 -12.31 17.29
CA GLY A 296 -7.60 -13.01 16.09
C GLY A 296 -8.53 -12.87 14.90
N LEU A 297 -8.29 -13.75 13.94
CA LEU A 297 -9.06 -13.96 12.71
C LEU A 297 -9.59 -15.39 12.75
N GLY A 298 -10.61 -15.65 13.56
CA GLY A 298 -11.04 -17.01 13.89
C GLY A 298 -12.52 -17.31 13.66
N TRP A 299 -12.84 -18.57 13.92
CA TRP A 299 -14.16 -19.17 13.77
C TRP A 299 -14.65 -19.76 15.10
N THR A 300 -15.71 -20.56 15.06
CA THR A 300 -16.43 -21.21 16.19
C THR A 300 -15.65 -21.26 17.51
N THR A 301 -16.30 -20.83 18.60
CA THR A 301 -15.77 -20.58 19.96
C THR A 301 -15.04 -19.26 20.19
N GLN A 302 -14.63 -18.53 19.15
CA GLN A 302 -14.31 -17.11 19.32
C GLN A 302 -15.56 -16.30 19.60
N GLN A 303 -15.44 -15.30 20.46
CA GLN A 303 -16.55 -14.37 20.71
C GLN A 303 -16.79 -13.43 19.52
N ILE A 304 -15.81 -13.30 18.62
CA ILE A 304 -15.93 -12.56 17.35
C ILE A 304 -15.49 -13.45 16.20
N THR A 305 -16.35 -13.68 15.21
CA THR A 305 -16.09 -14.46 14.01
C THR A 305 -16.29 -13.59 12.77
N TRP A 306 -15.21 -13.22 12.09
CA TRP A 306 -15.20 -12.51 10.80
C TRP A 306 -16.41 -11.60 10.53
N GLY A 307 -16.55 -10.52 11.29
CA GLY A 307 -17.64 -9.55 11.14
C GLY A 307 -18.74 -9.63 12.20
N TYR A 308 -18.89 -10.78 12.88
CA TYR A 308 -19.97 -11.06 13.83
C TYR A 308 -19.46 -11.21 15.26
N ASP A 309 -20.12 -10.59 16.23
CA ASP A 309 -19.85 -10.74 17.66
C ASP A 309 -20.96 -11.57 18.34
N LEU A 310 -20.59 -12.73 18.88
CA LEU A 310 -21.49 -13.65 19.59
C LEU A 310 -21.97 -13.10 20.94
N ASN A 311 -21.32 -12.07 21.49
CA ASN A 311 -21.76 -11.39 22.72
C ASN A 311 -22.75 -10.26 22.47
N THR A 312 -23.25 -10.08 21.25
CA THR A 312 -24.21 -9.01 20.92
C THR A 312 -23.66 -7.59 21.19
N SER A 313 -22.35 -7.40 20.99
CA SER A 313 -21.75 -6.06 21.03
C SER A 313 -22.48 -5.10 20.07
N PRO A 314 -22.68 -3.83 20.46
CA PRO A 314 -23.35 -2.83 19.63
C PRO A 314 -22.50 -2.33 18.45
N HIS A 315 -21.45 -3.05 18.07
CA HIS A 315 -20.48 -2.66 17.05
C HIS A 315 -20.30 -3.77 16.01
N GLY A 316 -19.73 -3.45 14.83
CA GLY A 316 -19.36 -4.46 13.83
C GLY A 316 -17.88 -4.83 13.92
N HIS A 317 -17.48 -6.06 13.56
CA HIS A 317 -16.18 -6.60 13.99
C HIS A 317 -15.41 -7.36 12.89
N TRP A 318 -14.54 -6.78 12.07
CA TRP A 318 -13.80 -7.62 11.08
C TRP A 318 -12.71 -8.48 11.69
N ALA A 319 -12.06 -7.95 12.72
CA ALA A 319 -11.00 -8.58 13.47
C ALA A 319 -11.04 -7.99 14.87
N ASN A 320 -10.68 -8.78 15.87
CA ASN A 320 -10.56 -8.25 17.20
C ASN A 320 -9.09 -8.06 17.57
N TRP A 321 -8.78 -6.85 17.97
CA TRP A 321 -7.46 -6.41 18.34
C TRP A 321 -7.46 -6.17 19.85
N TYR A 322 -6.67 -6.93 20.57
CA TYR A 322 -6.37 -6.62 21.97
C TYR A 322 -5.28 -5.56 22.05
N THR A 323 -5.67 -4.34 21.71
CA THR A 323 -4.91 -3.12 21.94
C THR A 323 -5.13 -2.58 23.35
N SER A 324 -4.31 -1.63 23.79
CA SER A 324 -4.43 -0.98 25.12
C SER A 324 -5.84 -0.44 25.38
N SER A 325 -6.52 -0.01 24.32
CA SER A 325 -7.98 0.15 24.23
C SER A 325 -8.55 -0.98 23.36
N CYS A 326 -9.17 -1.99 23.95
CA CYS A 326 -9.89 -3.02 23.20
C CYS A 326 -10.87 -2.35 22.21
N CYS A 327 -11.07 -2.96 21.04
CA CYS A 327 -12.08 -2.60 20.03
C CYS A 327 -11.75 -1.51 19.00
N LEU A 328 -10.86 -0.54 19.20
CA LEU A 328 -10.75 0.61 18.27
C LEU A 328 -10.33 0.27 16.82
N THR A 329 -9.59 -0.82 16.61
CA THR A 329 -9.01 -1.16 15.29
C THR A 329 -9.89 -2.07 14.43
N GLY A 330 -11.01 -2.54 14.95
CA GLY A 330 -11.94 -3.34 14.15
C GLY A 330 -13.39 -3.30 14.58
N ASN A 331 -13.68 -2.53 15.62
CA ASN A 331 -14.98 -2.34 16.22
C ASN A 331 -15.21 -0.82 16.34
N THR A 332 -16.08 -0.31 15.47
CA THR A 332 -16.51 1.10 15.47
C THR A 332 -18.02 1.17 15.32
N ALA A 333 -18.65 2.20 15.90
CA ALA A 333 -20.07 2.48 15.70
C ALA A 333 -20.40 2.74 14.22
N ASP A 334 -19.44 3.31 13.48
CA ASP A 334 -19.56 3.58 12.04
C ASP A 334 -19.93 2.32 11.24
N ILE A 335 -19.41 1.14 11.61
CA ILE A 335 -19.75 -0.13 10.92
C ILE A 335 -21.22 -0.52 11.14
N ARG A 336 -21.79 -0.21 12.31
CA ARG A 336 -23.20 -0.50 12.61
C ARG A 336 -24.13 0.46 11.86
N ASP A 337 -23.81 1.74 11.90
CA ASP A 337 -24.75 2.81 11.53
C ASP A 337 -24.88 3.02 10.02
N ALA A 338 -24.02 2.40 9.23
CA ALA A 338 -23.90 2.69 7.81
C ALA A 338 -24.56 1.67 6.88
N GLY A 339 -25.42 0.82 7.43
CA GLY A 339 -26.34 -0.02 6.66
C GLY A 339 -25.64 -1.06 5.77
N SER A 340 -26.27 -1.37 4.63
CA SER A 340 -25.86 -2.46 3.73
C SER A 340 -24.74 -2.11 2.74
N ASN A 341 -24.15 -0.91 2.81
CA ASN A 341 -23.16 -0.44 1.83
C ASN A 341 -21.71 -0.56 2.30
N TRP A 342 -21.46 -1.21 3.44
CA TRP A 342 -20.10 -1.45 3.93
C TRP A 342 -19.49 -2.69 3.32
N ARG A 343 -18.17 -2.66 3.10
CA ARG A 343 -17.47 -3.81 2.53
C ARG A 343 -16.17 -4.12 3.22
N TYR A 344 -15.84 -5.41 3.32
CA TYR A 344 -14.52 -5.88 3.75
C TYR A 344 -13.64 -6.11 2.54
N SER A 345 -12.37 -5.74 2.61
CA SER A 345 -11.42 -5.94 1.52
C SER A 345 -10.08 -6.44 2.03
N ILE A 346 -9.45 -7.24 1.17
CA ILE A 346 -8.06 -7.65 1.33
C ILE A 346 -7.30 -7.19 0.09
N LEU A 347 -6.23 -6.45 0.32
CA LEU A 347 -5.33 -5.94 -0.72
C LEU A 347 -3.93 -6.50 -0.50
N ILE A 348 -3.21 -6.78 -1.58
CA ILE A 348 -1.79 -7.14 -1.54
C ILE A 348 -0.99 -6.25 -2.49
N ARG A 349 0.29 -5.98 -2.18
CA ARG A 349 1.16 -5.14 -3.03
C ARG A 349 2.60 -5.63 -3.06
#